data_AF-A0A4Q6ICX2-F1
#
_entry.id   AF-A0A4Q6ICX2-F1
#
_cell.length_a   1.000
_cell.length_b   1.000
_cell.length_c   1.000
_cell.angle_alpha   90.00
_cell.angle_beta   90.00
_cell.angle_gamma   90.00
#
_symmetry.space_group_name_H-M   'P 1'
#
loop_
_entity.id
_entity.type
_entity.pdbx_description
1 polymer ?
#
loop_
_entity_poly.entity_id
_entity_poly.type
_entity_poly.pdbx_seq_one_letter_code
_entity_poly.pdbx_strand_id
1 'polypeptide(L)'
;MDLTLLLLNNGKPFLIPTNKCHIKKNADGQVQSCTTDDPSLNSNLGAPDPQSPYADYHTLYLSRFTKYALITSVRFPVDMVFLFGKSEVSDQVTFLFIKIPKESVRTLSEHGTLLDGSFLVGGGIANQNFNDIPYQRHVKDLFQVLKNRIRVNFSTQVCNNYVLSFFDAEGNLFDTEYVNTKLEDTILEPSTGDTLYIKTLQ
;
A
#
# COMPACT_ATOMS: atom_id res chain seq x y z
N MET A 1 -4.80 -12.82 -1.90
CA MET A 1 -5.09 -11.66 -1.04
C MET A 1 -6.26 -10.90 -1.65
N ASP A 2 -7.28 -10.57 -0.85
CA ASP A 2 -8.48 -9.83 -1.28
C ASP A 2 -8.83 -8.82 -0.17
N LEU A 3 -8.55 -7.54 -0.43
CA LEU A 3 -8.59 -6.48 0.58
C LEU A 3 -9.46 -5.32 0.12
N THR A 4 -10.16 -4.69 1.04
CA THR A 4 -10.91 -3.45 0.81
C THR A 4 -10.26 -2.30 1.58
N LEU A 5 -10.13 -1.14 0.94
CA LEU A 5 -9.68 0.08 1.61
C LEU A 5 -10.86 0.80 2.26
N LEU A 6 -10.81 0.93 3.57
CA LEU A 6 -11.69 1.77 4.36
C LEU A 6 -10.93 3.01 4.84
N LEU A 7 -11.68 3.98 5.36
CA LEU A 7 -11.14 5.13 6.07
C LEU A 7 -11.62 5.10 7.51
N LEU A 8 -10.75 5.50 8.42
CA LEU A 8 -11.14 5.84 9.79
C LEU A 8 -11.67 7.28 9.85
N ASN A 9 -12.33 7.64 10.94
CA ASN A 9 -12.90 8.97 11.20
C ASN A 9 -11.87 10.12 11.16
N ASN A 10 -10.60 9.82 11.41
CA ASN A 10 -9.47 10.74 11.28
C ASN A 10 -8.87 10.77 9.86
N GLY A 11 -9.53 10.13 8.89
CA GLY A 11 -9.10 10.03 7.50
C GLY A 11 -7.96 9.04 7.24
N LYS A 12 -7.47 8.30 8.25
CA LYS A 12 -6.42 7.30 8.03
C LYS A 12 -6.95 6.12 7.19
N PRO A 13 -6.23 5.72 6.13
CA PRO A 13 -6.59 4.53 5.36
C PRO A 13 -6.37 3.25 6.16
N PHE A 14 -7.29 2.30 6.03
CA PHE A 14 -7.26 1.00 6.69
C PHE A 14 -7.57 -0.08 5.66
N LEU A 15 -6.62 -1.00 5.43
CA LEU A 15 -6.89 -2.19 4.61
C LEU A 15 -7.50 -3.27 5.49
N ILE A 16 -8.60 -3.85 5.04
CA ILE A 16 -9.27 -4.97 5.72
C ILE A 16 -9.51 -6.11 4.73
N PRO A 17 -9.44 -7.39 5.14
CA PRO A 17 -9.93 -8.50 4.33
C PRO A 17 -11.36 -8.26 3.87
N THR A 18 -11.60 -8.39 2.57
CA THR A 18 -12.91 -8.04 1.99
C THR A 18 -14.05 -8.87 2.56
N ASN A 19 -13.79 -10.12 2.95
CA ASN A 19 -14.78 -10.99 3.60
C ASN A 19 -15.21 -10.51 5.01
N LYS A 20 -14.49 -9.55 5.61
CA LYS A 20 -14.84 -8.90 6.88
C LYS A 20 -15.53 -7.55 6.68
N CYS A 21 -15.87 -7.20 5.44
CA CYS A 21 -16.46 -5.93 5.03
C CYS A 21 -17.85 -6.17 4.41
N HIS A 22 -18.84 -5.44 4.90
CA HIS A 22 -20.24 -5.52 4.44
C HIS A 22 -20.64 -4.18 3.84
N ILE A 23 -20.73 -4.14 2.52
CA ILE A 23 -21.12 -2.95 1.76
C ILE A 23 -22.60 -3.07 1.41
N LYS A 24 -23.42 -2.16 1.96
CA LYS A 24 -24.84 -2.05 1.62
C LYS A 24 -25.00 -1.07 0.47
N LYS A 25 -25.67 -1.49 -0.59
CA LYS A 25 -26.01 -0.65 -1.75
C LYS A 25 -27.51 -0.34 -1.74
N ASN A 26 -27.89 0.83 -2.27
CA ASN A 26 -29.29 1.18 -2.49
C ASN A 26 -29.84 0.50 -3.76
N ALA A 27 -31.11 0.73 -4.10
CA ALA A 27 -31.75 0.15 -5.29
C ALA A 27 -31.06 0.55 -6.61
N ASP A 28 -30.40 1.71 -6.63
CA ASP A 28 -29.65 2.23 -7.79
C ASP A 28 -28.20 1.70 -7.84
N GLY A 29 -27.82 0.79 -6.94
CA GLY A 29 -26.49 0.20 -6.88
C GLY A 29 -25.41 1.10 -6.25
N GLN A 30 -25.77 2.26 -5.72
CA GLN A 30 -24.84 3.17 -5.04
C GLN A 30 -24.58 2.70 -3.60
N VAL A 31 -23.35 2.89 -3.13
CA VAL A 31 -22.98 2.56 -1.75
C VAL A 31 -23.74 3.46 -0.76
N GLN A 32 -24.53 2.85 0.12
CA GLN A 32 -25.27 3.51 1.18
C GLN A 32 -24.46 3.52 2.50
N SER A 33 -23.88 2.38 2.85
CA SER A 33 -23.11 2.23 4.09
C SER A 33 -22.10 1.10 3.98
N CYS A 34 -21.05 1.18 4.79
CA CYS A 34 -20.05 0.14 4.94
C CYS A 34 -19.91 -0.18 6.43
N THR A 35 -19.93 -1.47 6.77
CA THR A 35 -19.66 -1.97 8.12
C THR A 35 -18.69 -3.14 8.05
N THR A 36 -18.15 -3.53 9.19
CA THR A 36 -17.23 -4.66 9.36
C THR A 36 -17.75 -5.59 10.45
N ASP A 37 -17.14 -6.77 10.56
CA ASP A 37 -17.46 -7.73 11.63
C ASP A 37 -17.04 -7.23 13.03
N ASP A 38 -16.21 -6.19 13.12
CA ASP A 38 -15.78 -5.59 14.39
C ASP A 38 -16.60 -4.32 14.71
N PRO A 39 -17.48 -4.36 15.73
CA PRO A 39 -18.27 -3.19 16.15
C PRO A 39 -17.42 -2.00 16.58
N SER A 40 -16.24 -2.25 17.17
CA SER A 40 -15.33 -1.20 17.63
C SER A 40 -14.75 -0.43 16.44
N LEU A 41 -14.39 -1.16 15.39
CA LEU A 41 -13.94 -0.56 14.13
C LEU A 41 -15.07 0.23 13.46
N ASN A 42 -16.30 -0.30 13.46
CA ASN A 42 -17.47 0.37 12.88
C ASN A 42 -17.71 1.77 13.48
N SER A 43 -17.52 1.91 14.79
CA SER A 43 -17.67 3.21 15.47
C SER A 43 -16.60 4.25 15.06
N ASN A 44 -15.50 3.78 14.49
CA ASN A 44 -14.36 4.59 14.05
C ASN A 44 -14.26 4.72 12.53
N LEU A 45 -15.17 4.14 11.75
CA LEU A 45 -15.17 4.33 10.31
C LEU A 45 -15.52 5.77 9.96
N GLY A 46 -14.84 6.28 8.93
CA GLY A 46 -15.00 7.65 8.44
C GLY A 46 -15.38 7.69 6.97
N ALA A 47 -15.60 8.91 6.49
CA ALA A 47 -15.78 9.22 5.08
C ALA A 47 -14.56 9.99 4.55
N PRO A 48 -14.37 10.06 3.22
CA PRO A 48 -13.40 10.96 2.61
C PRO A 48 -13.50 12.39 3.13
N ASP A 49 -12.36 12.95 3.53
CA ASP A 49 -12.20 14.33 4.01
C ASP A 49 -11.05 15.00 3.23
N PRO A 50 -11.34 16.02 2.39
CA PRO A 50 -10.33 16.75 1.64
C PRO A 50 -9.27 17.48 2.50
N GLN A 51 -9.54 17.70 3.78
CA GLN A 51 -8.58 18.34 4.71
C GLN A 51 -7.67 17.33 5.42
N SER A 52 -7.89 16.03 5.22
CA SER A 52 -7.05 15.00 5.82
C SER A 52 -5.63 15.01 5.26
N PRO A 53 -4.60 14.75 6.09
CA PRO A 53 -3.24 14.50 5.60
C PRO A 53 -3.13 13.33 4.61
N TYR A 54 -4.17 12.49 4.53
CA TYR A 54 -4.26 11.33 3.65
C TYR A 54 -5.21 11.54 2.47
N ALA A 55 -5.62 12.78 2.17
CA ALA A 55 -6.61 13.10 1.15
C ALA A 55 -6.33 12.46 -0.22
N ASP A 56 -5.05 12.36 -0.62
CA ASP A 56 -4.64 11.72 -1.88
C ASP A 56 -5.11 10.25 -2.00
N TYR A 57 -5.20 9.55 -0.87
CA TYR A 57 -5.63 8.15 -0.79
C TYR A 57 -7.15 8.00 -0.64
N HIS A 58 -7.86 9.08 -0.34
CA HIS A 58 -9.32 9.03 -0.17
C HIS A 58 -10.05 8.79 -1.48
N THR A 59 -9.42 9.10 -2.61
CA THR A 59 -9.88 8.71 -3.95
C THR A 59 -9.99 7.19 -4.12
N LEU A 60 -9.26 6.42 -3.30
CA LEU A 60 -9.26 4.96 -3.28
C LEU A 60 -10.27 4.38 -2.30
N TYR A 61 -11.05 5.21 -1.59
CA TYR A 61 -12.04 4.75 -0.62
C TYR A 61 -12.99 3.71 -1.23
N LEU A 62 -13.19 2.60 -0.51
CA LEU A 62 -13.94 1.42 -0.95
C LEU A 62 -13.41 0.77 -2.23
N SER A 63 -12.12 0.92 -2.51
CA SER A 63 -11.46 0.06 -3.51
C SER A 63 -11.30 -1.36 -2.97
N ARG A 64 -11.73 -2.34 -3.78
CA ARG A 64 -11.45 -3.77 -3.54
C ARG A 64 -10.28 -4.19 -4.41
N PHE A 65 -9.19 -4.59 -3.76
CA PHE A 65 -7.97 -5.07 -4.38
C PHE A 65 -7.94 -6.60 -4.38
N THR A 66 -8.00 -7.18 -5.57
CA THR A 66 -8.06 -8.64 -5.79
C THR A 66 -6.80 -9.20 -6.42
N LYS A 67 -5.93 -8.33 -6.95
CA LYS A 67 -4.63 -8.70 -7.54
C LYS A 67 -3.52 -8.01 -6.78
N TYR A 68 -2.37 -8.67 -6.69
CA TYR A 68 -1.20 -8.07 -6.06
C TYR A 68 0.10 -8.57 -6.67
N ALA A 69 1.16 -7.80 -6.46
CA ALA A 69 2.54 -8.23 -6.68
C ALA A 69 3.35 -7.94 -5.42
N LEU A 70 4.22 -8.88 -5.06
CA LEU A 70 5.15 -8.77 -3.94
C LEU A 70 6.53 -8.42 -4.48
N ILE A 71 7.16 -7.40 -3.91
CA ILE A 71 8.55 -7.04 -4.17
C ILE A 71 9.30 -7.24 -2.87
N THR A 72 10.27 -8.14 -2.88
CA THR A 72 11.07 -8.47 -1.70
C THR A 72 12.53 -8.59 -2.05
N SER A 73 13.39 -8.58 -1.04
CA SER A 73 14.83 -8.79 -1.16
C SER A 73 15.33 -9.42 0.11
N VAL A 74 16.27 -10.35 0.05
CA VAL A 74 16.85 -10.99 1.24
C VAL A 74 17.38 -9.95 2.24
N ARG A 75 18.01 -8.88 1.77
CA ARG A 75 18.70 -7.90 2.63
C ARG A 75 17.95 -6.58 2.85
N PHE A 76 16.94 -6.27 2.03
CA PHE A 76 16.15 -5.06 2.22
C PHE A 76 15.21 -5.24 3.43
N PRO A 77 15.08 -4.26 4.33
CA PRO A 77 14.43 -4.49 5.64
C PRO A 77 12.90 -4.49 5.58
N VAL A 78 12.30 -4.14 4.44
CA VAL A 78 10.85 -4.12 4.23
C VAL A 78 10.51 -4.92 2.99
N ASP A 79 9.29 -5.45 2.97
CA ASP A 79 8.67 -5.93 1.73
C ASP A 79 7.78 -4.83 1.16
N MET A 80 7.57 -4.84 -0.14
CA MET A 80 6.68 -3.89 -0.81
C MET A 80 5.61 -4.63 -1.57
N VAL A 81 4.41 -4.07 -1.60
CA VAL A 81 3.23 -4.72 -2.18
C VAL A 81 2.52 -3.72 -3.06
N PHE A 82 2.38 -4.09 -4.33
CA PHE A 82 1.40 -3.46 -5.20
C PHE A 82 0.07 -4.20 -5.08
N LEU A 83 -1.00 -3.45 -4.89
CA LEU A 83 -2.38 -3.92 -4.85
C LEU A 83 -3.11 -3.31 -6.04
N PHE A 84 -3.88 -4.12 -6.78
CA PHE A 84 -4.67 -3.68 -7.92
C PHE A 84 -6.11 -4.16 -7.78
N GLY A 85 -7.02 -3.27 -8.15
CA GLY A 85 -8.43 -3.43 -7.81
C GLY A 85 -9.33 -2.48 -8.56
N LYS A 86 -10.54 -2.35 -8.03
CA LYS A 86 -11.57 -1.46 -8.56
C LYS A 86 -12.26 -0.73 -7.41
N SER A 87 -12.56 0.55 -7.60
CA SER A 87 -13.39 1.31 -6.66
C SER A 87 -14.84 0.87 -6.75
N GLU A 88 -15.45 0.52 -5.61
CA GLU A 88 -16.90 0.28 -5.52
C GLU A 88 -17.72 1.57 -5.65
N VAL A 89 -17.08 2.74 -5.60
CA VAL A 89 -17.72 4.06 -5.69
C VAL A 89 -17.66 4.61 -7.11
N SER A 90 -16.48 4.62 -7.73
CA SER A 90 -16.29 5.22 -9.07
C SER A 90 -16.26 4.22 -10.22
N ASP A 91 -16.23 2.91 -9.92
CA ASP A 91 -16.05 1.84 -10.91
C ASP A 91 -14.72 1.96 -11.71
N GLN A 92 -13.77 2.75 -11.21
CA GLN A 92 -12.47 2.92 -11.84
C GLN A 92 -11.47 1.90 -11.31
N VAL A 93 -10.55 1.50 -12.17
CA VAL A 93 -9.42 0.64 -11.78
C VAL A 93 -8.49 1.44 -10.89
N THR A 94 -8.07 0.85 -9.78
CA THR A 94 -7.22 1.51 -8.78
C THR A 94 -6.00 0.67 -8.46
N PHE A 95 -4.94 1.35 -8.03
CA PHE A 95 -3.77 0.72 -7.47
C PHE A 95 -3.37 1.38 -6.16
N LEU A 96 -2.73 0.60 -5.30
CA LEU A 96 -2.13 1.06 -4.06
C LEU A 96 -0.75 0.40 -3.92
N PHE A 97 0.25 1.21 -3.61
CA PHE A 97 1.62 0.79 -3.39
C PHE A 97 2.03 1.08 -1.95
N ILE A 98 2.33 0.01 -1.21
CA ILE A 98 2.70 0.09 0.20
C ILE A 98 4.01 -0.64 0.45
N LYS A 99 4.70 -0.22 1.51
CA LYS A 99 5.72 -1.02 2.18
C LYS A 99 5.15 -1.59 3.47
N ILE A 100 5.57 -2.80 3.80
CA ILE A 100 5.18 -3.51 5.00
C ILE A 100 6.42 -4.06 5.71
N PRO A 101 6.36 -4.32 7.02
CA PRO A 101 7.42 -5.04 7.69
C PRO A 101 7.68 -6.38 7.00
N LYS A 102 8.93 -6.82 7.05
CA LYS A 102 9.34 -8.10 6.47
C LYS A 102 8.42 -9.23 6.92
N GLU A 103 8.11 -10.16 6.02
CA GLU A 103 7.34 -11.38 6.33
C GLU A 103 5.90 -11.12 6.82
N SER A 104 5.39 -9.89 6.68
CA SER A 104 4.06 -9.50 7.17
C SER A 104 2.94 -9.61 6.13
N VAL A 105 3.23 -10.14 4.94
CA VAL A 105 2.22 -10.32 3.85
C VAL A 105 1.04 -11.15 4.32
N ARG A 106 1.31 -12.24 5.05
CA ARG A 106 0.27 -13.11 5.59
C ARG A 106 -0.62 -12.36 6.59
N THR A 107 -0.01 -11.66 7.53
CA THR A 107 -0.73 -10.85 8.52
C THR A 107 -1.61 -9.80 7.85
N LEU A 108 -1.08 -9.09 6.85
CA LEU A 108 -1.84 -8.14 6.04
C LEU A 108 -3.06 -8.81 5.38
N SER A 109 -2.89 -9.99 4.79
CA SER A 109 -3.97 -10.68 4.09
C SER A 109 -5.04 -11.26 5.04
N GLU A 110 -4.69 -11.65 6.26
CA GLU A 110 -5.61 -12.30 7.22
C GLU A 110 -6.30 -11.30 8.15
N HIS A 111 -5.60 -10.23 8.53
CA HIS A 111 -6.04 -9.29 9.56
C HIS A 111 -6.22 -7.86 9.04
N GLY A 112 -5.66 -7.53 7.87
CA GLY A 112 -5.61 -6.15 7.42
C GLY A 112 -4.56 -5.34 8.17
N THR A 113 -4.50 -4.03 7.91
CA THR A 113 -3.60 -3.12 8.63
C THR A 113 -4.02 -1.66 8.48
N LEU A 114 -3.66 -0.85 9.48
CA LEU A 114 -3.74 0.60 9.42
C LEU A 114 -2.56 1.14 8.59
N LEU A 115 -2.87 1.94 7.58
CA LEU A 115 -1.87 2.52 6.70
C LEU A 115 -1.59 3.95 7.14
N ASP A 116 -0.56 4.12 7.96
CA ASP A 116 0.00 5.44 8.21
C ASP A 116 1.08 5.81 7.17
N GLY A 117 1.71 6.98 7.34
CA GLY A 117 2.74 7.47 6.42
C GLY A 117 4.00 6.58 6.36
N SER A 118 4.18 5.65 7.29
CA SER A 118 5.28 4.69 7.26
C SER A 118 5.01 3.49 6.35
N PHE A 119 3.76 3.24 5.98
CA PHE A 119 3.36 2.18 5.04
C PHE A 119 3.16 2.72 3.62
N LEU A 120 2.58 3.91 3.51
CA LEU A 120 2.13 4.47 2.23
C LEU A 120 3.32 4.90 1.36
N VAL A 121 3.37 4.43 0.12
CA VAL A 121 4.36 4.87 -0.89
C VAL A 121 3.67 5.66 -2.01
N GLY A 122 2.53 5.17 -2.48
CA GLY A 122 1.71 5.85 -3.48
C GLY A 122 0.44 5.08 -3.79
N GLY A 123 -0.44 5.69 -4.56
CA GLY A 123 -1.69 5.07 -4.99
C GLY A 123 -2.38 5.98 -5.99
N GLY A 124 -3.39 5.44 -6.67
CA GLY A 124 -4.14 6.22 -7.63
C GLY A 124 -5.10 5.39 -8.46
N ILE A 125 -5.77 6.10 -9.37
CA ILE A 125 -6.64 5.52 -10.38
C ILE A 125 -5.78 5.19 -11.61
N ALA A 126 -5.85 3.95 -12.07
CA ALA A 126 -5.19 3.54 -13.30
C ALA A 126 -5.96 4.08 -14.52
N ASN A 127 -5.24 4.36 -15.60
CA ASN A 127 -5.83 4.77 -16.86
C ASN A 127 -6.60 3.61 -17.53
N GLN A 128 -7.42 3.94 -18.52
CA GLN A 128 -8.36 3.01 -19.18
C GLN A 128 -7.69 1.76 -19.76
N ASN A 129 -6.40 1.84 -20.11
CA ASN A 129 -5.62 0.74 -20.68
C ASN A 129 -5.19 -0.32 -19.65
N PHE A 130 -5.62 -0.22 -18.39
CA PHE A 130 -5.17 -1.14 -17.36
C PHE A 130 -5.51 -2.61 -17.67
N ASN A 131 -6.67 -2.84 -18.30
CA ASN A 131 -7.14 -4.19 -18.64
C ASN A 131 -6.45 -4.76 -19.89
N ASP A 132 -5.79 -3.93 -20.70
CA ASP A 132 -5.22 -4.33 -21.99
C ASP A 132 -3.81 -4.91 -21.86
N ILE A 133 -3.16 -4.73 -20.71
CA ILE A 133 -1.83 -5.27 -20.43
C ILE A 133 -1.79 -6.01 -19.09
N PRO A 134 -0.93 -7.03 -18.94
CA PRO A 134 -0.76 -7.73 -17.67
C PRO A 134 -0.35 -6.78 -16.54
N TYR A 135 -0.90 -6.99 -15.35
CA TYR A 135 -0.61 -6.14 -14.19
C TYR A 135 0.87 -6.14 -13.80
N GLN A 136 1.61 -7.22 -14.11
CA GLN A 136 3.06 -7.29 -13.95
C GLN A 136 3.78 -6.16 -14.70
N ARG A 137 3.29 -5.76 -15.89
CA ARG A 137 3.86 -4.64 -16.63
C ARG A 137 3.59 -3.31 -15.92
N HIS A 138 2.36 -3.11 -15.42
CA HIS A 138 2.01 -1.95 -14.59
C HIS A 138 2.87 -1.85 -13.33
N VAL A 139 3.16 -2.98 -12.68
CA VAL A 139 4.05 -3.02 -11.51
C VAL A 139 5.42 -2.47 -11.85
N LYS A 140 6.03 -2.90 -12.96
CA LYS A 140 7.34 -2.42 -13.40
C LYS A 140 7.34 -0.92 -13.67
N ASP A 141 6.36 -0.45 -14.45
CA ASP A 141 6.26 0.96 -14.83
C ASP A 141 6.01 1.85 -13.61
N LEU A 142 5.07 1.46 -12.74
CA LEU A 142 4.76 2.20 -11.51
C LEU A 142 5.93 2.17 -10.52
N PHE A 143 6.65 1.05 -10.42
CA PHE A 143 7.81 0.95 -9.55
C PHE A 143 8.89 1.94 -9.97
N GLN A 144 9.20 2.07 -11.26
CA GLN A 144 10.17 3.07 -11.74
C GLN A 144 9.79 4.50 -11.36
N VAL A 145 8.49 4.81 -11.40
CA VAL A 145 7.98 6.16 -11.08
C VAL A 145 7.94 6.43 -9.57
N LEU A 146 7.67 5.41 -8.75
CA LEU A 146 7.40 5.57 -7.33
C LEU A 146 8.57 5.15 -6.42
N LYS A 147 9.60 4.47 -6.94
CA LYS A 147 10.65 3.89 -6.08
C LYS A 147 11.40 4.91 -5.23
N ASN A 148 11.57 6.13 -5.72
CA ASN A 148 12.20 7.22 -4.99
C ASN A 148 11.39 7.70 -3.77
N ARG A 149 10.11 7.34 -3.66
CA ARG A 149 9.24 7.63 -2.51
C ARG A 149 9.36 6.60 -1.40
N ILE A 150 10.05 5.48 -1.64
CA ILE A 150 10.22 4.41 -0.66
C ILE A 150 11.28 4.84 0.36
N ARG A 151 10.83 5.38 1.50
CA ARG A 151 11.70 5.80 2.61
C ARG A 151 11.87 4.68 3.62
N VAL A 152 13.10 4.35 3.97
CA VAL A 152 13.41 3.25 4.89
C VAL A 152 14.49 3.68 5.88
N ASN A 153 14.31 3.28 7.14
CA ASN A 153 15.23 3.58 8.21
C ASN A 153 16.36 2.54 8.26
N PHE A 154 17.59 3.02 8.42
CA PHE A 154 18.79 2.22 8.59
C PHE A 154 19.59 2.69 9.80
N SER A 155 20.31 1.76 10.42
CA SER A 155 21.26 2.05 11.51
C SER A 155 22.65 2.47 11.01
N THR A 156 22.89 2.43 9.69
CA THR A 156 24.18 2.79 9.10
C THR A 156 24.01 3.83 8.01
N GLN A 157 25.00 4.70 7.84
CA GLN A 157 25.00 5.73 6.79
C GLN A 157 25.24 5.13 5.39
N VAL A 158 25.93 3.99 5.30
CA VAL A 158 26.43 3.41 4.04
C VAL A 158 25.30 3.07 3.07
N CYS A 159 25.38 3.59 1.85
CA CYS A 159 24.48 3.23 0.77
C CYS A 159 24.81 1.82 0.25
N ASN A 160 23.79 0.97 0.12
CA ASN A 160 23.92 -0.39 -0.36
C ASN A 160 23.15 -0.59 -1.67
N ASN A 161 23.59 -1.62 -2.40
CA ASN A 161 22.87 -2.12 -3.56
C ASN A 161 22.02 -3.31 -3.13
N TYR A 162 20.78 -3.35 -3.61
CA TYR A 162 19.83 -4.41 -3.32
C TYR A 162 19.36 -5.04 -4.62
N VAL A 163 19.13 -6.36 -4.56
CA VAL A 163 18.45 -7.10 -5.61
C VAL A 163 17.01 -7.29 -5.14
N LEU A 164 16.08 -6.68 -5.85
CA LEU A 164 14.65 -6.80 -5.62
C LEU A 164 14.09 -7.86 -6.55
N SER A 165 13.33 -8.79 -6.01
CA SER A 165 12.65 -9.86 -6.75
C SER A 165 11.14 -9.61 -6.72
N PHE A 166 10.51 -9.67 -7.89
CA PHE A 166 9.11 -9.35 -8.09
C PHE A 166 8.32 -10.64 -8.34
N PHE A 167 7.37 -10.91 -7.47
CA PHE A 167 6.53 -12.11 -7.49
C PHE A 167 5.08 -11.75 -7.76
N ASP A 168 4.42 -12.53 -8.60
CA ASP A 168 2.98 -12.45 -8.84
C ASP A 168 2.19 -13.10 -7.69
N ALA A 169 0.86 -13.05 -7.77
CA ALA A 169 -0.03 -13.62 -6.75
C ALA A 169 0.10 -15.15 -6.64
N GLU A 170 0.56 -15.81 -7.69
CA GLU A 170 0.79 -17.24 -7.78
C GLU A 170 2.19 -17.65 -7.23
N GLY A 171 3.04 -16.68 -6.91
CA GLY A 171 4.39 -16.90 -6.41
C GLY A 171 5.46 -17.08 -7.49
N ASN A 172 5.14 -16.81 -8.75
CA ASN A 172 6.11 -16.84 -9.84
C ASN A 172 6.93 -15.55 -9.86
N LEU A 173 8.25 -15.70 -9.99
CA LEU A 173 9.17 -14.60 -10.24
C LEU A 173 8.97 -14.09 -11.67
N PHE A 174 8.63 -12.80 -11.84
CA PHE A 174 8.44 -12.20 -13.16
C PHE A 174 9.40 -11.04 -13.47
N ASP A 175 10.10 -10.50 -12.47
CA ASP A 175 11.12 -9.48 -12.67
C ASP A 175 12.18 -9.49 -11.57
N THR A 176 13.33 -8.90 -11.88
CA THR A 176 14.39 -8.64 -10.89
C THR A 176 15.04 -7.30 -11.19
N GLU A 177 15.16 -6.46 -10.17
CA GLU A 177 15.75 -5.13 -10.32
C GLU A 177 16.89 -4.91 -9.33
N TYR A 178 17.95 -4.29 -9.81
CA TYR A 178 19.07 -3.86 -8.99
C TYR A 178 18.87 -2.38 -8.67
N VAL A 179 18.73 -2.07 -7.38
CA VAL A 179 18.49 -0.70 -6.90
C VAL A 179 19.57 -0.30 -5.93
N ASN A 180 19.88 1.00 -5.91
CA ASN A 180 20.82 1.55 -4.95
C ASN A 180 20.05 2.40 -3.95
N THR A 181 20.43 2.37 -2.67
CA THR A 181 19.89 3.34 -1.72
C THR A 181 20.65 4.66 -1.80
N LYS A 182 19.94 5.76 -1.59
CA LYS A 182 20.52 7.09 -1.37
C LYS A 182 20.12 7.60 0.01
N LEU A 183 21.08 8.15 0.76
CA LEU A 183 20.79 8.85 2.00
C LEU A 183 19.97 10.11 1.72
N GLU A 184 18.83 10.23 2.40
CA GLU A 184 17.92 11.37 2.29
C GLU A 184 17.98 12.24 3.54
N ASP A 185 17.96 11.62 4.73
CA ASP A 185 17.89 12.34 6.00
C ASP A 185 18.59 11.58 7.13
N THR A 186 18.86 12.25 8.24
CA THR A 186 19.48 11.69 9.44
C THR A 186 18.79 12.24 10.68
N ILE A 187 18.22 11.33 11.48
CA ILE A 187 17.54 11.64 12.75
C ILE A 187 18.44 11.18 13.89
N LEU A 188 18.73 12.08 14.82
CA LEU A 188 19.37 11.75 16.09
C LEU A 188 18.29 11.57 17.16
N GLU A 189 18.17 10.38 17.73
CA GLU A 189 17.27 10.13 18.85
C GLU A 189 17.86 10.75 20.14
N PRO A 190 17.24 11.79 20.72
CA PRO A 190 17.84 12.51 21.84
C PRO A 190 17.92 11.68 23.12
N SER A 191 17.05 10.69 23.29
CA SER A 191 16.97 9.84 24.49
C SER A 191 18.00 8.71 24.51
N THR A 192 18.38 8.19 23.35
CA THR A 192 19.29 7.03 23.21
C THR A 192 20.67 7.46 22.69
N GLY A 193 20.75 8.60 21.99
CA GLY A 193 21.93 8.99 21.22
C GLY A 193 22.06 8.24 19.90
N ASP A 194 21.11 7.37 19.56
CA ASP A 194 21.16 6.57 18.34
C ASP A 194 20.88 7.44 17.11
N THR A 195 21.55 7.11 16.01
CA THR A 195 21.38 7.79 14.74
C THR A 195 20.62 6.90 13.76
N LEU A 196 19.49 7.40 13.28
CA LEU A 196 18.66 6.78 12.26
C LEU A 196 18.90 7.47 10.92
N TYR A 197 19.28 6.69 9.92
CA TYR A 197 19.51 7.17 8.55
C TYR A 197 18.31 6.82 7.68
N ILE A 198 17.61 7.83 7.16
CA ILE A 198 16.51 7.63 6.22
C ILE A 198 17.09 7.56 4.82
N LYS A 199 16.79 6.47 4.10
CA LYS A 199 17.24 6.26 2.72
C LYS A 199 16.08 6.01 1.78
N THR A 200 16.27 6.41 0.53
CA THR A 200 15.36 6.17 -0.60
C THR A 200 15.99 5.26 -1.65
N LEU A 201 15.17 4.65 -2.51
CA LEU A 201 15.67 3.85 -3.64
C LEU A 201 15.91 4.73 -4.88
N GLN A 202 16.96 4.39 -5.64
CA GLN A 202 17.31 4.94 -6.95
C GLN A 202 17.40 3.83 -8.00
#